data_AF-A0A7Y2MND7-F1
#
_entry.id   AF-A0A7Y2MND7-F1
#
_cell.length_a   1.000
_cell.length_b   1.000
_cell.length_c   1.000
_cell.angle_alpha   90.00
_cell.angle_beta   90.00
_cell.angle_gamma   90.00
#
_symmetry.space_group_name_H-M   'P 1'
#
loop_
_entity.id
_entity.type
_entity.pdbx_description
1 polymer ?
#
loop_
_entity_poly.entity_id
_entity_poly.type
_entity_poly.pdbx_seq_one_letter_code
_entity_poly.pdbx_strand_id
1 'polypeptide(L)' 'MDIKLAVLIDGDNIPSAYVKEMMEEIAKYGNPTIKRIYGDWTNPKLSKWKGVLLENAITPIQQYGYTT' A
#
# COMPACT_ATOMS: atom_id res chain seq x y z
N MET A 1 25.99 3.90 -0.21
CA MET A 1 25.17 3.49 0.96
C MET A 1 23.89 2.91 0.41
N ASP A 2 23.52 1.71 0.85
CA ASP A 2 22.25 1.08 0.48
C ASP A 2 21.11 1.81 1.19
N ILE A 3 20.23 2.49 0.44
CA ILE A 3 19.15 3.29 1.02
C ILE A 3 18.01 2.35 1.37
N LYS A 4 17.85 2.09 2.68
CA LYS A 4 16.74 1.28 3.19
C LYS A 4 15.45 2.09 3.18
N LEU A 5 14.61 1.84 2.18
CA LEU A 5 13.30 2.47 2.05
C LEU A 5 12.19 1.55 2.57
N ALA A 6 11.22 2.18 3.23
CA ALA A 6 10.00 1.57 3.70
C ALA A 6 8.79 2.42 3.27
N VAL A 7 7.75 1.76 2.77
CA VAL A 7 6.50 2.37 2.31
C VAL A 7 5.37 1.80 3.15
N LEU A 8 4.62 2.69 3.79
CA LEU A 8 3.48 2.39 4.66
C LEU A 8 2.29 3.20 4.13
N ILE A 9 1.23 2.52 3.72
CA ILE A 9 0.07 3.12 3.08
C ILE A 9 -1.15 2.92 3.98
N ASP A 10 -1.95 3.96 4.15
CA ASP A 10 -3.29 3.86 4.74
C ASP A 10 -4.30 3.59 3.61
N GLY A 11 -4.76 2.34 3.50
CA GLY A 11 -5.62 1.88 2.42
C GLY A 11 -7.08 2.33 2.55
N ASP A 12 -7.52 2.65 3.77
CA ASP A 12 -8.88 3.15 4.01
C ASP A 12 -9.02 4.62 3.62
N ASN A 13 -7.93 5.40 3.72
CA ASN A 13 -7.93 6.83 3.43
C ASN A 13 -7.36 7.21 2.05
N ILE A 14 -6.63 6.32 1.39
CA ILE A 14 -6.02 6.58 0.08
C ILE A 14 -6.78 5.83 -1.04
N PRO A 15 -7.02 6.46 -2.21
CA PRO A 15 -7.51 5.74 -3.38
C PRO A 15 -6.43 4.87 -4.02
N SER A 16 -6.78 3.64 -4.44
CA SER A 16 -5.86 2.70 -5.10
C SER A 16 -5.29 3.20 -6.44
N ALA A 17 -5.91 4.22 -7.05
CA ALA A 17 -5.51 4.78 -8.35
C ALA A 17 -4.10 5.40 -8.33
N TYR A 18 -3.66 5.96 -7.20
CA TYR A 18 -2.40 6.70 -7.11
C TYR A 18 -1.17 5.84 -6.81
N VAL A 19 -1.38 4.57 -6.47
CA VAL A 19 -0.33 3.69 -5.94
C VAL A 19 0.74 3.43 -6.99
N LYS A 20 0.34 3.25 -8.24
CA LYS A 20 1.28 2.98 -9.33
C LYS A 20 2.26 4.15 -9.48
N GLU A 21 1.75 5.36 -9.65
CA GLU A 21 2.57 6.57 -9.79
C GLU A 21 3.44 6.81 -8.54
N MET A 22 2.89 6.56 -7.34
CA MET A 22 3.63 6.66 -6.08
C MET A 22 4.81 5.67 -6.05
N MET A 23 4.59 4.42 -6.43
CA MET A 23 5.64 3.40 -6.45
C MET A 23 6.71 3.67 -7.52
N GLU A 24 6.31 4.21 -8.68
CA GLU A 24 7.23 4.66 -9.73
C GLU A 24 8.11 5.82 -9.27
N GLU A 25 7.56 6.77 -8.53
CA GLU A 25 8.32 7.88 -7.95
C GLU A 25 9.31 7.39 -6.89
N ILE A 26 8.86 6.51 -5.98
CA ILE A 26 9.70 5.95 -4.92
C ILE A 26 10.86 5.15 -5.51
N ALA A 27 10.63 4.41 -6.61
CA ALA A 27 11.65 3.62 -7.28
C ALA A 27 12.85 4.46 -7.77
N LYS A 28 12.67 5.77 -8.04
CA LYS A 28 13.77 6.68 -8.40
C LYS A 28 14.79 6.86 -7.29
N TYR A 29 14.38 6.68 -6.03
CA TYR A 29 15.23 6.79 -4.85
C TYR A 29 15.81 5.45 -4.40
N GLY A 30 15.30 4.34 -4.91
CA GLY A 30 15.68 2.97 -4.57
C GLY A 30 14.48 2.04 -4.46
N ASN A 31 14.71 0.74 -4.43
CA ASN A 31 13.61 -0.22 -4.26
C ASN A 31 13.25 -0.38 -2.78
N PRO A 32 12.00 -0.12 -2.36
CA PRO A 32 11.61 -0.32 -0.98
C PRO A 32 11.71 -1.77 -0.54
N THR A 33 12.37 -1.97 0.59
CA THR A 33 12.49 -3.28 1.26
C THR A 33 11.22 -3.64 2.03
N ILE A 34 10.46 -2.64 2.46
CA ILE A 34 9.18 -2.82 3.15
C ILE A 34 8.11 -2.09 2.34
N LYS A 35 7.04 -2.80 1.98
CA LYS A 35 5.87 -2.25 1.31
C LYS A 35 4.64 -2.82 2.00
N ARG A 36 3.95 -2.01 2.80
CA ARG A 36 2.76 -2.43 3.54
C ARG A 36 1.63 -1.45 3.33
N ILE A 37 0.42 -1.98 3.33
CA ILE A 37 -0.80 -1.21 3.36
C ILE A 37 -1.66 -1.67 4.52
N TYR A 38 -2.23 -0.74 5.26
CA TYR A 38 -3.06 -0.98 6.41
C TYR A 38 -4.49 -0.61 6.08
N GLY A 39 -5.43 -1.48 6.39
CA GLY A 39 -6.84 -1.13 6.29
C GLY A 39 -7.75 -2.31 6.62
N ASP A 40 -9.05 -2.03 6.62
CA ASP A 40 -10.06 -3.06 6.86
C ASP A 40 -10.39 -3.85 5.58
N TRP A 41 -9.69 -4.95 5.33
CA TRP A 41 -9.88 -5.79 4.13
C TRP A 41 -11.22 -6.56 4.12
N THR A 42 -12.01 -6.46 5.19
CA THR A 42 -13.40 -6.92 5.19
C THR A 42 -14.32 -5.94 4.46
N ASN A 43 -13.90 -4.68 4.32
CA ASN A 43 -14.63 -3.64 3.61
C ASN A 43 -14.59 -3.85 2.09
N PRO A 44 -15.74 -4.02 1.40
CA PRO A 44 -15.80 -4.20 -0.05
C PRO A 44 -15.15 -3.05 -0.84
N LYS A 45 -15.06 -1.84 -0.27
CA LYS A 45 -14.39 -0.69 -0.91
C LYS A 45 -12.92 -0.96 -1.18
N LEU A 46 -12.24 -1.76 -0.35
CA LEU A 46 -10.84 -2.11 -0.54
C LEU A 46 -10.61 -3.20 -1.61
N SER A 47 -11.66 -3.78 -2.20
CA SER A 47 -11.51 -4.78 -3.26
C SER A 47 -10.70 -4.29 -4.47
N LYS A 48 -10.79 -2.98 -4.79
CA LYS A 48 -10.03 -2.33 -5.87
C LYS A 48 -8.52 -2.38 -5.69
N TRP A 49 -8.06 -2.53 -4.44
CA TRP A 49 -6.65 -2.63 -4.14
C TRP A 49 -6.05 -3.99 -4.52
N LYS A 50 -6.83 -5.08 -4.51
CA LYS A 50 -6.29 -6.45 -4.65
C LYS A 50 -5.37 -6.65 -5.87
N GLY A 51 -5.75 -6.12 -7.03
CA GLY A 51 -4.93 -6.20 -8.24
C GLY A 51 -3.62 -5.42 -8.09
N VAL A 52 -3.73 -4.16 -7.65
CA VAL A 52 -2.60 -3.23 -7.49
C VAL A 52 -1.58 -3.74 -6.47
N LEU A 53 -2.05 -4.33 -5.36
CA LEU A 53 -1.17 -4.88 -4.32
C LEU A 53 -0.31 -6.03 -4.85
N LEU A 54 -0.92 -6.92 -5.65
CA LEU A 54 -0.22 -8.06 -6.23
C LEU A 54 0.84 -7.59 -7.24
N GLU A 55 0.49 -6.65 -8.11
CA GLU A 55 1.39 -6.08 -9.12
C GLU A 55 2.60 -5.36 -8.50
N ASN A 56 2.40 -4.69 -7.36
CA ASN A 56 3.44 -3.88 -6.71
C ASN A 56 4.15 -4.59 -5.54
N ALA A 57 3.84 -5.86 -5.29
CA ALA A 57 4.32 -6.64 -4.15
C ALA A 57 4.12 -5.92 -2.80
N ILE A 58 2.96 -5.29 -2.62
CA ILE A 58 2.59 -4.59 -1.39
C ILE A 58 1.84 -5.57 -0.48
N THR A 59 2.31 -5.74 0.75
CA THR A 59 1.69 -6.66 1.71
C THR A 59 0.50 -6.00 2.40
N PRO A 60 -0.73 -6.54 2.27
CA PRO A 60 -1.87 -6.07 3.04
C PRO A 60 -1.78 -6.49 4.51
N ILE A 61 -2.07 -5.55 5.40
CA ILE A 61 -2.16 -5.74 6.85
C ILE A 61 -3.59 -5.39 7.26
N GLN A 62 -4.30 -6.37 7.84
CA GLN A 62 -5.65 -6.14 8.37
C GLN A 62 -5.58 -5.23 9.59
N GLN A 63 -6.36 -4.16 9.54
CA GLN A 63 -6.60 -3.27 10.66
C GLN A 63 -8.10 -3.21 10.92
N TYR A 64 -8.53 -3.52 12.14
CA TYR A 64 -9.91 -3.32 12.54
C TYR A 64 -10.17 -1.81 12.65
N GLY A 65 -11.27 -1.34 12.06
CA GLY A 65 -11.73 0.03 12.24
C GLY A 65 -12.07 0.29 13.71
N TYR A 66 -11.62 1.43 14.24
CA TYR A 66 -11.87 1.80 15.65
C TYR A 66 -13.20 2.54 15.88
N THR A 67 -14.04 2.68 14.86
CA THR A 67 -15.34 3.35 14.96
C THR A 67 -16.41 2.59 14.18
N THR A 68 -17.52 2.30 14.84
CA THR A 68 -18.74 1.67 14.28
C THR A 68 -19.63 2.69 13.59
#